data_AF-A0A364LEY4-F1
#
_entry.id   AF-A0A364LEY4-F1
#
_cell.length_a   1.000
_cell.length_b   1.000
_cell.length_c   1.000
_cell.angle_alpha   90.00
_cell.angle_beta   90.00
_cell.angle_gamma   90.00
#
_symmetry.space_group_name_H-M   'P 1'
#
loop_
_entity.id
_entity.type
_entity.pdbx_description
1 polymer ?
#
loop_
_entity_poly.entity_id
_entity_poly.type
_entity_poly.pdbx_seq_one_letter_code
_entity_poly.pdbx_strand_id
1 'polypeptide(L)'
;MIDKEKGREDGGRTGVYRGIDLGDSVDLSLEDIHHHPLATDHALHWISGAFKRTSRQALEVYLHVPPPELTLARLAEEACLRLMTSPLRSTLHSTRTHAHQNDPFTSPLHRLEAVIDRKLRRGICHWIETIHLFVVPLWWESPDMRIDDTREDAVNAQTTTKTGLQFFTDGSGFNNRISGAVYSPTLGYVARLVGSSETHTVYTSELEGIDAALSLLIWNQHHIDTTSSRQYILRQIVRQLDLLRDPRSRWRIRLQWVPGHEGVPRNEETDRLAKLAAVEATQRTQENERRARINAPNQTTPHAARVSYNPYYSMILVAVCRQRLRAGFANRWKEQWDGAEHGRHLHWIIRTPAKKVLLLHEGLRRAWSSVLIQLQTGKSALRGYLASVNIEDSPICQYGRGNQTMVHVLVLCPLHTQLRTETLYVEAREINDRKLLSEPCWVRKCIEFVL
;
A
#
# COMPACT_ATOMS: atom_id res chain seq x y z
N MET A 1 15.53 1.91 0.18
CA MET A 1 14.41 2.52 -0.55
C MET A 1 13.40 3.04 0.47
N ILE A 2 13.31 4.37 0.66
CA ILE A 2 12.42 5.00 1.65
C ILE A 2 11.50 5.96 0.88
N ASP A 3 10.20 5.82 1.09
CA ASP A 3 9.16 6.75 0.64
C ASP A 3 9.50 8.17 1.13
N LYS A 4 9.70 9.10 0.20
CA LYS A 4 9.84 10.54 0.51
C LYS A 4 8.46 11.11 0.85
N GLU A 5 8.07 11.07 2.13
CA GLU A 5 7.12 12.06 2.67
C GLU A 5 7.89 13.31 3.08
N LYS A 6 7.62 14.43 2.39
CA LYS A 6 8.18 15.76 2.66
C LYS A 6 7.68 16.27 4.02
N GLY A 7 8.54 16.24 5.04
CA GLY A 7 8.41 17.08 6.23
C GLY A 7 9.02 18.46 5.93
N ARG A 8 8.20 19.51 5.95
CA ARG A 8 8.65 20.90 5.95
C ARG A 8 8.72 21.34 7.41
N GLU A 9 9.92 21.64 7.89
CA GLU A 9 10.14 22.37 9.14
C GLU A 9 9.82 23.85 8.87
N ASP A 10 8.90 24.43 9.65
CA ASP A 10 8.79 25.88 9.78
C ASP A 10 8.94 26.26 11.26
N GLY A 11 9.89 27.15 11.49
CA GLY A 11 10.35 27.60 12.80
C GLY A 11 9.31 28.38 13.60
N GLY A 12 9.50 28.34 14.92
CA GLY A 12 8.57 28.86 15.91
C GLY A 12 8.26 30.35 15.81
N ARG A 13 7.01 30.66 16.16
CA ARG A 13 6.64 31.89 16.88
C ARG A 13 5.67 31.52 17.99
N THR A 14 6.12 31.73 19.22
CA THR A 14 5.34 31.70 20.44
C THR A 14 4.34 32.87 20.43
N GLY A 15 3.07 32.57 20.20
CA GLY A 15 1.95 33.51 20.31
C GLY A 15 1.06 33.13 21.48
N VAL A 16 1.15 33.91 22.57
CA VAL A 16 0.26 33.83 23.73
C VAL A 16 -1.15 34.21 23.29
N TYR A 17 -2.09 33.26 23.29
CA TYR A 17 -3.52 33.56 23.16
C TYR A 17 -4.19 33.33 24.52
N ARG A 18 -4.72 34.44 25.05
CA ARG A 18 -5.54 34.52 26.26
C ARG A 18 -6.80 33.67 26.12
N GLY A 19 -7.20 33.08 27.23
CA GLY A 19 -8.39 32.25 27.35
C GLY A 19 -9.66 32.96 26.89
N ILE A 20 -10.50 32.20 26.20
CA ILE A 20 -11.91 32.50 26.00
C ILE A 20 -12.65 31.38 26.73
N ASP A 21 -13.51 31.78 27.66
CA ASP A 21 -14.35 30.91 28.48
C ASP A 21 -15.13 29.90 27.61
N LEU A 22 -14.94 28.62 27.91
CA LEU A 22 -15.83 27.55 27.47
C LEU A 22 -16.95 27.44 28.51
N GLY A 23 -17.99 28.26 28.33
CA GLY A 23 -19.29 28.03 28.95
C GLY A 23 -20.02 26.91 28.23
N ASP A 24 -20.58 25.99 29.03
CA ASP A 24 -21.46 24.87 28.71
C ASP A 24 -20.78 23.50 28.55
N SER A 25 -20.51 22.91 29.72
CA SER A 25 -20.35 21.47 29.92
C SER A 25 -21.63 20.74 29.52
N VAL A 26 -21.61 20.06 28.37
CA VAL A 26 -22.57 19.00 28.08
C VAL A 26 -22.02 17.71 28.71
N ASP A 27 -22.62 17.32 29.83
CA ASP A 27 -22.45 16.01 30.45
C ASP A 27 -22.78 14.92 29.42
N LEU A 28 -21.75 14.22 28.93
CA LEU A 28 -21.92 13.00 28.15
C LEU A 28 -22.04 11.84 29.15
N SER A 29 -23.27 11.43 29.45
CA SER A 29 -23.54 10.23 30.23
C SER A 29 -23.09 8.99 29.44
N LEU A 30 -22.65 7.96 30.16
CA LEU A 30 -22.16 6.68 29.60
C LEU A 30 -23.18 5.91 28.75
N GLU A 31 -24.42 6.39 28.63
CA GLU A 31 -25.51 5.73 27.89
C GLU A 31 -25.51 6.04 26.38
N ASP A 32 -24.78 7.08 25.92
CA ASP A 32 -24.70 7.45 24.50
C ASP A 32 -23.75 6.55 23.66
N ILE A 33 -23.09 5.57 24.29
CA ILE A 33 -22.07 4.72 23.64
C ILE A 33 -22.72 3.69 22.67
N HIS A 34 -24.05 3.53 22.68
CA HIS A 34 -24.78 2.65 21.77
C HIS A 34 -25.05 3.24 20.37
N HIS A 35 -24.51 4.43 20.03
CA HIS A 35 -24.76 5.13 18.75
C HIS A 35 -23.51 5.40 17.89
N HIS A 36 -22.56 4.45 17.87
CA HIS A 36 -21.34 4.51 17.04
C HIS A 36 -21.54 4.85 15.53
N PRO A 37 -22.61 4.38 14.84
CA PRO A 37 -22.82 4.69 13.42
C PRO A 37 -23.17 6.15 13.14
N LEU A 38 -23.81 6.85 14.10
CA LEU A 38 -24.36 8.19 13.92
C LEU A 38 -23.29 9.28 14.05
N ALA A 39 -22.35 9.12 14.99
CA ALA A 39 -21.23 10.06 15.16
C ALA A 39 -20.33 10.11 13.91
N THR A 40 -20.05 8.95 13.31
CA THR A 40 -19.25 8.86 12.09
C THR A 40 -19.98 9.53 10.92
N ASP A 41 -21.28 9.31 10.78
CA ASP A 41 -22.08 9.91 9.71
C ASP A 41 -22.11 11.44 9.79
N HIS A 42 -22.32 11.98 11.00
CA HIS A 42 -22.31 13.43 11.23
C HIS A 42 -20.95 14.05 10.91
N ALA A 43 -19.85 13.39 11.32
CA ALA A 43 -18.50 13.85 11.02
C ALA A 43 -18.23 13.88 9.50
N LEU A 44 -18.65 12.85 8.76
CA LEU A 44 -18.50 12.81 7.30
C LEU A 44 -19.23 13.98 6.63
N HIS A 45 -20.45 14.30 7.06
CA HIS A 45 -21.20 15.44 6.55
C HIS A 45 -20.55 16.78 6.91
N TRP A 46 -20.01 16.93 8.12
CA TRP A 46 -19.32 18.15 8.54
C TRP A 46 -18.03 18.40 7.76
N ILE A 47 -17.22 17.36 7.57
CA ILE A 47 -15.96 17.44 6.82
C ILE A 47 -16.24 17.78 5.35
N SER A 48 -17.19 17.08 4.74
CA SER A 48 -17.55 17.27 3.33
C SER A 48 -18.31 18.58 3.07
N GLY A 49 -19.10 19.06 4.03
CA GLY A 49 -20.10 20.09 3.78
C GLY A 49 -21.19 19.61 2.81
N ALA A 50 -21.41 18.29 2.71
CA ALA A 50 -22.44 17.71 1.86
C ALA A 50 -23.83 17.90 2.48
N PHE A 51 -24.87 17.78 1.64
CA PHE A 51 -26.25 17.85 2.11
C PHE A 51 -26.55 16.67 3.03
N LYS A 52 -27.37 16.87 4.07
CA LYS A 52 -27.72 15.83 5.08
C LYS A 52 -28.31 14.54 4.50
N ARG A 53 -28.88 14.61 3.28
CA ARG A 53 -29.46 13.47 2.56
C ARG A 53 -28.45 12.80 1.62
N THR A 54 -27.18 13.18 1.68
CA THR A 54 -26.10 12.49 0.96
C THR A 54 -25.85 11.17 1.68
N SER A 55 -25.81 10.07 0.94
CA SER A 55 -25.65 8.76 1.56
C SER A 55 -24.27 8.64 2.21
N ARG A 56 -24.23 8.13 3.44
CA ARG A 56 -23.00 7.81 4.17
C ARG A 56 -22.00 7.01 3.33
N GLN A 57 -22.46 5.96 2.64
CA GLN A 57 -21.60 5.10 1.81
C GLN A 57 -20.89 5.87 0.69
N ALA A 58 -21.55 6.88 0.13
CA ALA A 58 -20.94 7.75 -0.87
C ALA A 58 -19.85 8.62 -0.24
N LEU A 59 -20.11 9.22 0.93
CA LEU A 59 -19.14 10.04 1.64
C LEU A 59 -17.94 9.23 2.14
N GLU A 60 -18.14 7.99 2.58
CA GLU A 60 -17.06 7.05 2.96
C GLU A 60 -16.09 6.81 1.79
N VAL A 61 -16.62 6.54 0.59
CA VAL A 61 -15.80 6.34 -0.62
C VAL A 61 -15.11 7.65 -1.02
N TYR A 62 -15.86 8.75 -0.98
CA TYR A 62 -15.42 10.05 -1.45
C TYR A 62 -14.30 10.65 -0.60
N LEU A 63 -14.47 10.64 0.72
CA LEU A 63 -13.49 11.10 1.70
C LEU A 63 -12.40 10.06 1.99
N HIS A 64 -12.48 8.89 1.34
CA HIS A 64 -11.60 7.75 1.59
C HIS A 64 -11.55 7.34 3.07
N VAL A 65 -12.70 7.39 3.74
CA VAL A 65 -12.91 6.93 5.11
C VAL A 65 -13.66 5.60 5.04
N PRO A 66 -13.01 4.45 5.29
CA PRO A 66 -13.68 3.16 5.18
C PRO A 66 -14.75 2.98 6.25
N PRO A 67 -15.78 2.13 5.99
CA PRO A 67 -16.76 1.75 6.99
C PRO A 67 -16.11 1.31 8.32
N PRO A 68 -16.65 1.69 9.49
CA PRO A 68 -16.12 1.33 10.81
C PRO A 68 -15.92 -0.18 10.97
N GLU A 69 -16.83 -1.01 10.45
CA GLU A 69 -16.77 -2.46 10.56
C GLU A 69 -15.56 -3.03 9.80
N LEU A 70 -15.29 -2.50 8.60
CA LEU A 70 -14.10 -2.86 7.82
C LEU A 70 -12.82 -2.33 8.49
N THR A 71 -12.86 -1.14 9.06
CA THR A 71 -11.73 -0.53 9.78
C THR A 71 -11.38 -1.33 11.02
N LEU A 72 -12.37 -1.72 11.84
CA LEU A 72 -12.20 -2.57 13.02
C LEU A 72 -11.64 -3.95 12.62
N ALA A 73 -12.19 -4.56 11.57
CA ALA A 73 -11.67 -5.83 11.06
C ALA A 73 -10.20 -5.72 10.63
N ARG A 74 -9.82 -4.65 9.93
CA ARG A 74 -8.42 -4.39 9.53
C ARG A 74 -7.50 -4.23 10.75
N LEU A 75 -7.92 -3.44 11.75
CA LEU A 75 -7.14 -3.23 12.97
C LEU A 75 -6.95 -4.53 13.76
N ALA A 76 -8.01 -5.34 13.86
CA ALA A 76 -7.98 -6.65 14.49
C ALA A 76 -7.03 -7.63 13.75
N GLU A 77 -7.10 -7.65 12.41
CA GLU A 77 -6.20 -8.43 11.56
C GLU A 77 -4.73 -8.02 11.75
N GLU A 78 -4.44 -6.71 11.76
CA GLU A 78 -3.08 -6.19 11.97
C GLU A 78 -2.55 -6.48 13.37
N ALA A 79 -3.37 -6.30 14.41
CA ALA A 79 -2.99 -6.59 15.79
C ALA A 79 -2.68 -8.08 15.99
N CYS A 80 -3.53 -8.97 15.47
CA CYS A 80 -3.29 -10.40 15.55
C CYS A 80 -2.06 -10.82 14.74
N LEU A 81 -1.83 -10.23 13.56
CA LEU A 81 -0.61 -10.48 12.79
C LEU A 81 0.64 -10.07 13.59
N ARG A 82 0.62 -8.93 14.29
CA ARG A 82 1.72 -8.51 15.17
C ARG A 82 1.99 -9.54 16.28
N LEU A 83 0.94 -10.06 16.92
CA LEU A 83 1.06 -11.11 17.95
C LEU A 83 1.61 -12.42 17.37
N MET A 84 1.14 -12.85 16.21
CA MET A 84 1.62 -14.07 15.53
C MET A 84 3.08 -13.98 15.09
N THR A 85 3.58 -12.78 14.84
CA THR A 85 5.00 -12.54 14.50
C THR A 85 5.88 -12.24 15.71
N SER A 86 5.31 -12.17 16.92
CA SER A 86 6.07 -11.87 18.13
C SER A 86 6.85 -13.10 18.61
N PRO A 87 8.02 -12.93 19.26
CA PRO A 87 8.69 -14.00 19.99
C PRO A 87 7.80 -14.66 21.07
N LEU A 88 6.77 -13.94 21.56
CA LEU A 88 5.78 -14.45 22.52
C LEU A 88 4.87 -15.53 21.94
N ARG A 89 4.87 -15.74 20.62
CA ARG A 89 4.01 -16.71 19.95
C ARG A 89 4.21 -18.14 20.48
N SER A 90 5.45 -18.55 20.71
CA SER A 90 5.76 -19.88 21.25
C SER A 90 5.20 -20.06 22.67
N THR A 91 5.32 -19.02 23.51
CA THR A 91 4.70 -18.97 24.83
C THR A 91 3.19 -19.07 24.75
N LEU A 92 2.55 -18.28 23.89
CA LEU A 92 1.09 -18.34 23.68
C LEU A 92 0.62 -19.72 23.21
N HIS A 93 1.37 -20.36 22.30
CA HIS A 93 1.07 -21.72 21.84
C HIS A 93 1.21 -22.73 23.00
N SER A 94 2.29 -22.66 23.78
CA SER A 94 2.50 -23.52 24.94
C SER A 94 1.41 -23.35 26.00
N THR A 95 1.07 -22.11 26.37
CA THR A 95 -0.01 -21.86 27.34
C THR A 95 -1.34 -22.45 26.87
N ARG A 96 -1.62 -22.41 25.57
CA ARG A 96 -2.84 -23.01 25.00
C ARG A 96 -2.83 -24.53 25.02
N THR A 97 -1.70 -25.18 24.72
CA THR A 97 -1.61 -26.65 24.75
C THR A 97 -1.71 -27.21 26.17
N HIS A 98 -1.31 -26.42 27.18
CA HIS A 98 -1.41 -26.78 28.60
C HIS A 98 -2.75 -26.39 29.24
N ALA A 99 -3.60 -25.60 28.56
CA ALA A 99 -4.95 -25.31 29.04
C ALA A 99 -5.80 -26.59 28.98
N HIS A 100 -6.71 -26.77 29.95
CA HIS A 100 -7.56 -27.96 30.01
C HIS A 100 -8.29 -28.18 28.68
N GLN A 101 -8.20 -29.40 28.15
CA GLN A 101 -8.78 -29.85 26.87
C GLN A 101 -10.31 -29.67 26.75
N ASN A 102 -10.97 -29.29 27.86
CA ASN A 102 -12.42 -29.14 27.98
C ASN A 102 -12.89 -27.68 28.04
N ASP A 103 -12.11 -26.68 27.62
CA ASP A 103 -12.65 -25.34 27.42
C ASP A 103 -13.27 -25.22 26.01
N PRO A 104 -14.62 -25.27 25.88
CA PRO A 104 -15.30 -25.16 24.60
C PRO A 104 -15.19 -23.75 24.00
N PHE A 105 -14.63 -22.78 24.73
CA PHE A 105 -14.46 -21.43 24.22
C PHE A 105 -13.08 -21.25 23.60
N THR A 106 -13.02 -21.44 22.29
CA THR A 106 -11.96 -20.88 21.44
C THR A 106 -11.75 -19.41 21.85
N SER A 107 -10.61 -19.08 22.47
CA SER A 107 -10.33 -17.71 22.92
C SER A 107 -10.50 -16.71 21.77
N PRO A 108 -10.89 -15.44 22.04
CA PRO A 108 -11.07 -14.44 20.98
C PRO A 108 -9.86 -14.33 20.05
N LEU A 109 -8.65 -14.41 20.61
CA LEU A 109 -7.41 -14.43 19.83
C LEU A 109 -7.30 -15.67 18.92
N HIS A 110 -7.63 -16.86 19.43
CA HIS A 110 -7.61 -18.08 18.61
C HIS A 110 -8.63 -18.03 17.47
N ARG A 111 -9.83 -17.46 17.69
CA ARG A 111 -10.80 -17.23 16.59
C ARG A 111 -10.23 -16.28 15.53
N LEU A 112 -9.53 -15.23 15.95
CA LEU A 112 -8.89 -14.25 15.07
C LEU A 112 -7.78 -14.89 14.23
N GLU A 113 -6.92 -15.70 14.86
CA GLU A 113 -5.87 -16.47 14.18
C GLU A 113 -6.47 -17.42 13.14
N ALA A 114 -7.54 -18.15 13.48
CA ALA A 114 -8.22 -19.04 12.54
C ALA A 114 -8.88 -18.28 11.37
N VAL A 115 -9.34 -17.04 11.59
CA VAL A 115 -9.83 -16.17 10.50
C VAL A 115 -8.68 -15.73 9.61
N ILE A 116 -7.54 -15.34 10.18
CA ILE A 116 -6.37 -14.90 9.40
C ILE A 116 -5.76 -16.07 8.63
N ASP A 117 -5.64 -17.25 9.22
CA ASP A 117 -5.13 -18.45 8.55
C ASP A 117 -6.01 -18.82 7.33
N ARG A 118 -7.34 -18.72 7.47
CA ARG A 118 -8.27 -18.88 6.34
C ARG A 118 -8.05 -17.82 5.25
N LYS A 119 -7.83 -16.56 5.63
CA LYS A 119 -7.61 -15.44 4.68
C LYS A 119 -6.25 -15.53 3.97
N LEU A 120 -5.22 -16.00 4.65
CA LEU A 120 -3.86 -16.09 4.10
C LEU A 120 -3.62 -17.36 3.29
N ARG A 121 -4.46 -18.39 3.46
CA ARG A 121 -4.42 -19.82 3.03
C ARG A 121 -4.01 -20.73 4.20
N ARG A 122 -4.74 -21.83 4.40
CA ARG A 122 -4.63 -22.70 5.59
C ARG A 122 -3.20 -23.16 5.84
N GLY A 123 -2.77 -23.09 7.10
CA GLY A 123 -1.47 -23.57 7.57
C GLY A 123 -0.33 -22.56 7.40
N ILE A 124 -0.52 -21.45 6.68
CA ILE A 124 0.51 -20.42 6.48
C ILE A 124 0.93 -19.77 7.78
N CYS A 125 0.00 -19.62 8.73
CA CYS A 125 0.30 -18.95 9.97
C CYS A 125 1.52 -19.58 10.67
N HIS A 126 1.74 -20.89 10.59
CA HIS A 126 2.89 -21.60 11.20
C HIS A 126 4.25 -21.21 10.63
N TRP A 127 4.28 -20.69 9.40
CA TRP A 127 5.50 -20.39 8.67
C TRP A 127 5.79 -18.88 8.61
N ILE A 128 5.08 -18.05 9.38
CA ILE A 128 5.31 -16.60 9.38
C ILE A 128 6.57 -16.26 10.16
N GLU A 129 7.38 -15.34 9.61
CA GLU A 129 8.60 -14.85 10.26
C GLU A 129 8.35 -14.31 11.69
N THR A 130 9.32 -14.55 12.59
CA THR A 130 9.35 -13.92 13.91
C THR A 130 10.12 -12.59 13.84
N ILE A 131 9.49 -11.52 14.32
CA ILE A 131 10.00 -10.16 14.36
C ILE A 131 10.44 -9.82 15.78
N HIS A 132 11.74 -9.60 15.95
CA HIS A 132 12.36 -9.07 17.15
C HIS A 132 12.28 -7.53 17.16
N LEU A 133 12.13 -6.93 18.34
CA LEU A 133 12.02 -5.47 18.47
C LEU A 133 13.26 -4.74 17.94
N PHE A 134 14.45 -5.28 18.21
CA PHE A 134 15.72 -4.69 17.81
C PHE A 134 16.53 -5.69 16.97
N VAL A 135 16.96 -5.23 15.80
CA VAL A 135 17.86 -5.99 14.90
C VAL A 135 19.32 -5.75 15.30
N VAL A 136 19.62 -4.51 15.68
CA VAL A 136 20.93 -4.03 16.14
C VAL A 136 20.78 -3.28 17.47
N PRO A 137 21.84 -3.17 18.29
CA PRO A 137 21.85 -2.28 19.44
C PRO A 137 21.58 -0.82 19.06
N LEU A 138 21.02 -0.02 19.98
CA LEU A 138 20.69 1.39 19.73
C LEU A 138 21.91 2.27 19.43
N TRP A 139 23.09 1.85 19.88
CA TRP A 139 24.37 2.54 19.66
C TRP A 139 25.13 2.01 18.43
N TRP A 140 24.54 1.10 17.64
CA TRP A 140 25.18 0.65 16.40
C TRP A 140 25.10 1.75 15.34
N GLU A 141 26.25 2.20 14.86
CA GLU A 141 26.34 3.22 13.81
C GLU A 141 26.20 2.57 12.43
N SER A 142 25.56 3.24 11.45
CA SER A 142 25.51 2.75 10.06
C SER A 142 26.81 3.07 9.31
N PRO A 143 27.15 2.34 8.23
CA PRO A 143 28.25 2.75 7.35
C PRO A 143 27.95 4.13 6.74
N ASP A 144 28.98 4.77 6.18
CA ASP A 144 28.84 6.03 5.46
C ASP A 144 27.76 5.88 4.37
N MET A 145 26.74 6.73 4.36
CA MET A 145 25.61 6.61 3.45
C MET A 145 25.45 7.90 2.64
N ARG A 146 25.38 7.77 1.32
CA ARG A 146 25.17 8.89 0.39
C ARG A 146 23.88 8.70 -0.38
N ILE A 147 23.00 9.70 -0.28
CA ILE A 147 21.79 9.84 -1.09
C ILE A 147 21.82 11.26 -1.65
N ASP A 148 21.97 11.40 -2.96
CA ASP A 148 21.98 12.70 -3.62
C ASP A 148 20.55 13.28 -3.72
N ASP A 149 20.45 14.62 -3.75
CA ASP A 149 19.16 15.32 -3.73
C ASP A 149 18.33 15.08 -5.00
N THR A 150 19.03 15.01 -6.14
CA THR A 150 18.44 14.76 -7.45
C THR A 150 18.92 13.43 -8.04
N ARG A 151 18.12 12.88 -8.96
CA ARG A 151 18.49 11.67 -9.72
C ARG A 151 19.73 11.89 -10.58
N GLU A 152 19.82 13.06 -11.21
CA GLU A 152 20.94 13.43 -12.08
C GLU A 152 22.27 13.50 -11.31
N ASP A 153 22.24 14.09 -10.11
CA ASP A 153 23.43 14.16 -9.24
C ASP A 153 23.91 12.77 -8.83
N ALA A 154 22.99 11.85 -8.52
CA ALA A 154 23.33 10.47 -8.18
C ALA A 154 24.03 9.74 -9.35
N VAL A 155 23.55 9.94 -10.59
CA VAL A 155 24.16 9.37 -11.80
C VAL A 155 25.55 9.96 -12.06
N ASN A 156 25.70 11.27 -11.88
CA ASN A 156 26.97 11.97 -12.06
C ASN A 156 28.02 11.56 -11.01
N ALA A 157 27.63 11.45 -9.74
CA ALA A 157 28.49 11.00 -8.65
C ALA A 157 29.03 9.58 -8.89
N GLN A 158 28.21 8.70 -9.47
CA GLN A 158 28.62 7.34 -9.82
C GLN A 158 29.67 7.30 -10.94
N THR A 159 29.52 8.16 -11.95
CA THR A 159 30.44 8.24 -13.09
C THR A 159 31.81 8.80 -12.69
N THR A 160 31.82 9.68 -11.69
CA THR A 160 33.02 10.38 -11.21
C THR A 160 33.82 9.54 -10.22
N THR A 161 33.15 8.68 -9.44
CA THR A 161 33.80 7.83 -8.45
C THR A 161 34.50 6.64 -9.14
N LYS A 162 35.82 6.73 -9.34
CA LYS A 162 36.65 5.67 -9.95
C LYS A 162 37.60 4.95 -8.98
N THR A 163 37.73 5.44 -7.75
CA THR A 163 38.70 4.92 -6.78
C THR A 163 38.02 3.96 -5.81
N GLY A 164 38.44 2.69 -5.81
CA GLY A 164 37.98 1.66 -4.89
C GLY A 164 37.21 0.52 -5.56
N LEU A 165 37.00 -0.56 -4.81
CA LEU A 165 36.20 -1.71 -5.23
C LEU A 165 34.71 -1.34 -5.17
N GLN A 166 33.98 -1.58 -6.27
CA GLN A 166 32.58 -1.22 -6.40
C GLN A 166 31.71 -2.48 -6.57
N PHE A 167 30.58 -2.47 -5.87
CA PHE A 167 29.52 -3.45 -5.99
C PHE A 167 28.22 -2.73 -6.32
N PHE A 168 27.52 -3.25 -7.31
CA PHE A 168 26.17 -2.85 -7.68
C PHE A 168 25.26 -3.97 -7.27
N THR A 169 24.17 -3.67 -6.57
CA THR A 169 23.26 -4.65 -6.01
C THR A 169 21.85 -4.33 -6.48
N ASP A 170 21.10 -5.34 -6.88
CA ASP A 170 19.71 -5.14 -7.27
C ASP A 170 18.83 -6.34 -6.93
N GLY A 171 17.54 -6.07 -6.69
CA GLY A 171 16.52 -7.05 -6.42
C GLY A 171 15.43 -6.99 -7.49
N SER A 172 15.03 -8.15 -8.02
CA SER A 172 13.97 -8.23 -9.03
C SER A 172 12.86 -9.19 -8.62
N GLY A 173 11.62 -8.78 -8.90
CA GLY A 173 10.44 -9.63 -8.85
C GLY A 173 9.94 -9.91 -10.27
N PHE A 174 10.13 -11.13 -10.76
CA PHE A 174 9.75 -11.52 -12.12
C PHE A 174 9.12 -12.92 -12.15
N ASN A 175 7.99 -13.09 -12.86
CA ASN A 175 7.28 -14.37 -12.99
C ASN A 175 7.06 -15.13 -11.67
N ASN A 176 6.55 -14.44 -10.65
CA ASN A 176 6.33 -14.97 -9.28
C ASN A 176 7.62 -15.43 -8.57
N ARG A 177 8.80 -15.02 -9.05
CA ARG A 177 10.09 -15.27 -8.41
C ARG A 177 10.72 -13.98 -7.97
N ILE A 178 11.32 -14.03 -6.79
CA ILE A 178 12.07 -12.93 -6.19
C ILE A 178 13.53 -13.36 -6.21
N SER A 179 14.37 -12.58 -6.87
CA SER A 179 15.78 -12.86 -7.05
C SER A 179 16.60 -11.61 -6.76
N GLY A 180 17.81 -11.80 -6.22
CA GLY A 180 18.77 -10.74 -5.97
C GLY A 180 20.05 -10.97 -6.75
N ALA A 181 20.72 -9.90 -7.14
CA ALA A 181 22.02 -9.97 -7.79
C ALA A 181 22.98 -8.92 -7.24
N VAL A 182 24.26 -9.24 -7.35
CA VAL A 182 25.37 -8.31 -7.18
C VAL A 182 26.31 -8.44 -8.36
N TYR A 183 26.79 -7.30 -8.84
CA TYR A 183 27.79 -7.18 -9.90
C TYR A 183 28.96 -6.30 -9.42
N SER A 184 30.18 -6.77 -9.64
CA SER A 184 31.42 -6.04 -9.45
C SER A 184 32.28 -6.16 -10.71
N PRO A 185 32.79 -5.05 -11.27
CA PRO A 185 33.72 -5.11 -12.40
C PRO A 185 35.00 -5.91 -12.10
N THR A 186 35.41 -5.99 -10.84
CA THR A 186 36.67 -6.63 -10.42
C THR A 186 36.47 -8.06 -9.93
N LEU A 187 35.36 -8.33 -9.23
CA LEU A 187 35.11 -9.63 -8.58
C LEU A 187 34.04 -10.48 -9.28
N GLY A 188 33.50 -10.01 -10.41
CA GLY A 188 32.45 -10.71 -11.14
C GLY A 188 31.07 -10.49 -10.53
N TYR A 189 30.19 -11.48 -10.66
CA TYR A 189 28.79 -11.34 -10.24
C TYR A 189 28.28 -12.58 -9.51
N VAL A 190 27.23 -12.37 -8.71
CA VAL A 190 26.45 -13.42 -8.07
C VAL A 190 24.99 -13.06 -8.23
N ALA A 191 24.19 -13.98 -8.79
CA ALA A 191 22.74 -13.83 -8.89
C ALA A 191 22.06 -15.06 -8.31
N ARG A 192 21.04 -14.87 -7.47
CA ARG A 192 20.42 -15.95 -6.69
C ARG A 192 18.90 -15.77 -6.63
N LEU A 193 18.20 -16.90 -6.65
CA LEU A 193 16.78 -16.95 -6.30
C LEU A 193 16.66 -16.85 -4.77
N VAL A 194 15.87 -15.88 -4.31
CA VAL A 194 15.59 -15.66 -2.89
C VAL A 194 14.31 -16.40 -2.49
N GLY A 195 13.27 -16.32 -3.32
CA GLY A 195 12.01 -16.98 -3.04
C GLY A 195 10.96 -16.73 -4.11
N SER A 196 9.68 -16.89 -3.76
CA SER A 196 8.55 -16.54 -4.63
C SER A 196 7.91 -15.23 -4.17
N SER A 197 7.12 -14.58 -5.03
CA SER A 197 6.35 -13.40 -4.63
C SER A 197 5.23 -13.73 -3.64
N GLU A 198 4.97 -15.03 -3.43
CA GLU A 198 4.06 -15.53 -2.40
C GLU A 198 4.71 -15.60 -1.01
N THR A 199 6.04 -15.63 -0.90
CA THR A 199 6.75 -15.80 0.38
C THR A 199 7.66 -14.61 0.70
N HIS A 200 8.30 -14.03 -0.32
CA HIS A 200 9.31 -12.98 -0.21
C HIS A 200 8.89 -11.69 -0.95
N THR A 201 9.61 -10.59 -0.69
CA THR A 201 9.38 -9.28 -1.32
C THR A 201 10.62 -8.84 -2.09
N VAL A 202 10.51 -7.98 -3.10
CA VAL A 202 11.69 -7.43 -3.79
C VAL A 202 12.67 -6.75 -2.82
N TYR A 203 12.15 -6.09 -1.78
CA TYR A 203 12.97 -5.52 -0.71
C TYR A 203 13.89 -6.54 -0.02
N THR A 204 13.49 -7.82 0.08
CA THR A 204 14.39 -8.84 0.64
C THR A 204 15.49 -9.19 -0.33
N SER A 205 15.21 -9.29 -1.63
CA SER A 205 16.28 -9.52 -2.59
C SER A 205 17.25 -8.34 -2.71
N GLU A 206 16.82 -7.10 -2.46
CA GLU A 206 17.73 -5.96 -2.33
C GLU A 206 18.71 -6.16 -1.15
N LEU A 207 18.22 -6.58 0.01
CA LEU A 207 19.07 -6.89 1.16
C LEU A 207 20.01 -8.07 0.87
N GLU A 208 19.53 -9.11 0.19
CA GLU A 208 20.36 -10.23 -0.23
C GLU A 208 21.46 -9.81 -1.19
N GLY A 209 21.20 -8.84 -2.07
CA GLY A 209 22.23 -8.24 -2.92
C GLY A 209 23.37 -7.63 -2.09
N ILE A 210 23.03 -6.91 -1.01
CA ILE A 210 24.01 -6.31 -0.09
C ILE A 210 24.79 -7.39 0.66
N ASP A 211 24.10 -8.41 1.21
CA ASP A 211 24.76 -9.52 1.89
C ASP A 211 25.71 -10.30 0.96
N ALA A 212 25.28 -10.52 -0.30
CA ALA A 212 26.11 -11.15 -1.32
C ALA A 212 27.34 -10.31 -1.69
N ALA A 213 27.20 -8.99 -1.76
CA ALA A 213 28.32 -8.07 -2.01
C ALA A 213 29.37 -8.14 -0.91
N LEU A 214 28.94 -8.09 0.34
CA LEU A 214 29.82 -8.17 1.51
C LEU A 214 30.44 -9.58 1.63
N SER A 215 29.70 -10.64 1.32
CA SER A 215 30.21 -12.01 1.27
C SER A 215 31.32 -12.19 0.22
N LEU A 216 31.14 -11.60 -0.97
CA LEU A 216 32.18 -11.57 -2.02
C LEU A 216 33.45 -10.86 -1.53
N LEU A 217 33.31 -9.78 -0.77
CA LEU A 217 34.43 -9.03 -0.23
C LEU A 217 35.23 -9.82 0.82
N ILE A 218 34.53 -10.55 1.69
CA ILE A 218 35.15 -11.32 2.79
C ILE A 218 35.67 -12.69 2.30
N TRP A 219 35.49 -13.03 1.01
CA TRP A 219 35.77 -14.37 0.45
C TRP A 219 35.04 -15.50 1.19
N ASN A 220 33.89 -15.18 1.78
CA ASN A 220 33.11 -16.14 2.54
C ASN A 220 31.94 -16.59 1.68
N GLN A 221 31.97 -17.84 1.21
CA GLN A 221 30.81 -18.43 0.53
C GLN A 221 29.77 -18.81 1.58
N HIS A 222 29.06 -17.82 2.10
CA HIS A 222 27.85 -18.09 2.85
C HIS A 222 26.72 -18.44 1.88
N HIS A 223 26.27 -19.69 1.99
CA HIS A 223 24.96 -20.08 1.47
C HIS A 223 23.90 -19.55 2.42
N ILE A 224 23.07 -18.66 1.90
CA ILE A 224 21.92 -18.13 2.60
C ILE A 224 20.85 -19.21 2.52
N ASP A 225 20.34 -19.60 3.67
CA ASP A 225 19.19 -20.48 3.75
C ASP A 225 17.97 -19.69 3.25
N THR A 226 17.37 -20.10 2.14
CA THR A 226 16.16 -19.50 1.52
C THR A 226 14.93 -19.50 2.45
N THR A 227 15.07 -20.00 3.67
CA THR A 227 14.11 -19.96 4.77
C THR A 227 14.30 -18.74 5.71
N SER A 228 15.25 -17.85 5.41
CA SER A 228 15.66 -16.76 6.30
C SER A 228 14.67 -15.59 6.33
N SER A 229 14.41 -15.05 7.52
CA SER A 229 13.58 -13.85 7.71
C SER A 229 14.31 -12.57 7.31
N ARG A 230 13.58 -11.46 7.13
CA ARG A 230 14.20 -10.15 6.83
C ARG A 230 15.22 -9.71 7.88
N GLN A 231 14.90 -9.95 9.13
CA GLN A 231 15.78 -9.58 10.24
C GLN A 231 17.01 -10.46 10.33
N TYR A 232 16.93 -11.70 9.86
CA TYR A 232 18.10 -12.57 9.75
C TYR A 232 19.12 -11.98 8.77
N ILE A 233 18.67 -11.62 7.55
CA ILE A 233 19.53 -11.02 6.53
C ILE A 233 20.16 -9.73 7.05
N LEU A 234 19.37 -8.86 7.69
CA LEU A 234 19.90 -7.64 8.29
C LEU A 234 20.94 -7.91 9.39
N ARG A 235 20.71 -8.88 10.27
CA ARG A 235 21.70 -9.27 11.30
C ARG A 235 22.99 -9.79 10.67
N GLN A 236 22.88 -10.50 9.55
CA GLN A 236 24.03 -11.02 8.83
C GLN A 236 24.84 -9.89 8.17
N ILE A 237 24.17 -8.95 7.49
CA ILE A 237 24.80 -7.74 6.95
C ILE A 237 25.51 -6.97 8.06
N VAL A 238 24.86 -6.76 9.19
CA VAL A 238 25.44 -6.04 10.33
C VAL A 238 26.70 -6.73 10.85
N ARG A 239 26.66 -8.05 11.03
CA ARG A 239 27.84 -8.83 11.43
C ARG A 239 28.99 -8.68 10.44
N GLN A 240 28.72 -8.73 9.14
CA GLN A 240 29.74 -8.58 8.10
C GLN A 240 30.30 -7.15 8.08
N LEU A 241 29.46 -6.14 8.26
CA LEU A 241 29.90 -4.75 8.40
C LEU A 241 30.79 -4.57 9.64
N ASP A 242 30.44 -5.17 10.77
CA ASP A 242 31.24 -5.08 12.00
C ASP A 242 32.60 -5.77 11.84
N LEU A 243 32.66 -6.92 11.16
CA LEU A 243 33.94 -7.58 10.80
C LEU A 243 34.81 -6.69 9.91
N LEU A 244 34.20 -5.98 8.95
CA LEU A 244 34.89 -5.08 8.04
C LEU A 244 35.23 -3.73 8.69
N ARG A 245 34.65 -3.39 9.85
CA ARG A 245 35.00 -2.19 10.62
C ARG A 245 36.17 -2.38 11.55
N ASP A 246 36.58 -3.62 11.83
CA ASP A 246 37.76 -3.88 12.63
C ASP A 246 38.95 -3.07 12.05
N PRO A 247 39.66 -2.26 12.86
CA PRO A 247 40.81 -1.48 12.40
C PRO A 247 41.87 -2.29 11.63
N ARG A 248 41.90 -3.61 11.83
CA ARG A 248 42.79 -4.54 11.12
C ARG A 248 42.38 -4.78 9.66
N SER A 249 41.11 -4.58 9.31
CA SER A 249 40.54 -4.90 8.00
C SER A 249 40.98 -3.92 6.89
N ARG A 250 41.34 -2.68 7.25
CA ARG A 250 41.62 -1.52 6.36
C ARG A 250 40.49 -1.14 5.40
N TRP A 251 39.29 -1.71 5.54
CA TRP A 251 38.17 -1.41 4.67
C TRP A 251 37.36 -0.22 5.19
N ARG A 252 36.99 0.70 4.28
CA ARG A 252 36.01 1.75 4.55
C ARG A 252 34.83 1.56 3.61
N ILE A 253 33.68 1.19 4.16
CA ILE A 253 32.47 0.90 3.39
C ILE A 253 31.60 2.15 3.31
N ARG A 254 31.12 2.44 2.10
CA ARG A 254 30.11 3.44 1.82
C ARG A 254 28.95 2.81 1.06
N LEU A 255 27.73 3.07 1.50
CA LEU A 255 26.51 2.77 0.75
C LEU A 255 26.10 4.01 -0.04
N GLN A 256 25.92 3.87 -1.34
CA GLN A 256 25.49 4.95 -2.22
C GLN A 256 24.23 4.53 -2.95
N TRP A 257 23.18 5.35 -2.84
CA TRP A 257 21.96 5.13 -3.61
C TRP A 257 22.15 5.59 -5.06
N VAL A 258 21.65 4.80 -6.00
CA VAL A 258 21.64 5.11 -7.44
C VAL A 258 20.21 4.90 -7.95
N PRO A 259 19.68 5.79 -8.79
CA PRO A 259 18.36 5.61 -9.37
C PRO A 259 18.33 4.43 -10.34
N GLY A 260 17.30 3.58 -10.23
CA GLY A 260 17.04 2.51 -11.19
C GLY A 260 16.41 3.02 -12.48
N HIS A 261 16.67 2.32 -13.59
CA HIS A 261 16.11 2.59 -14.93
C HIS A 261 16.52 3.94 -15.55
N GLU A 262 17.64 4.50 -15.13
CA GLU A 262 18.23 5.73 -15.68
C GLU A 262 19.41 5.42 -16.64
N GLY A 263 19.59 4.16 -17.05
CA GLY A 263 20.61 3.78 -18.03
C GLY A 263 22.04 3.72 -17.46
N VAL A 264 22.21 3.64 -16.13
CA VAL A 264 23.52 3.46 -15.49
C VAL A 264 24.05 2.05 -15.81
N PRO A 265 25.09 1.87 -16.65
CA PRO A 265 25.37 0.57 -17.28
C PRO A 265 25.56 -0.59 -16.30
N ARG A 266 26.23 -0.34 -15.17
CA ARG A 266 26.50 -1.37 -14.15
C ARG A 266 25.28 -1.68 -13.29
N ASN A 267 24.42 -0.69 -13.08
CA ASN A 267 23.16 -0.90 -12.37
C ASN A 267 22.18 -1.69 -13.25
N GLU A 268 22.05 -1.31 -14.53
CA GLU A 268 21.23 -2.03 -15.51
C GLU A 268 21.69 -3.48 -15.73
N GLU A 269 23.02 -3.73 -15.73
CA GLU A 269 23.52 -5.11 -15.79
C GLU A 269 23.15 -5.91 -14.54
N THR A 270 23.13 -5.29 -13.36
CA THR A 270 22.72 -5.96 -12.12
C THR A 270 21.23 -6.30 -12.13
N ASP A 271 20.37 -5.38 -12.59
CA ASP A 271 18.93 -5.63 -12.82
C ASP A 271 18.73 -6.80 -13.80
N ARG A 272 19.47 -6.79 -14.91
CA ARG A 272 19.44 -7.88 -15.91
C ARG A 272 19.81 -9.22 -15.29
N LEU A 273 20.87 -9.28 -14.49
CA LEU A 273 21.32 -10.50 -13.80
C LEU A 273 20.27 -11.00 -12.79
N ALA A 274 19.63 -10.10 -12.04
CA ALA A 274 18.56 -10.47 -11.11
C ALA A 274 17.35 -11.08 -11.86
N LYS A 275 16.95 -10.49 -13.00
CA LYS A 275 15.89 -11.02 -13.87
C LYS A 275 16.27 -12.37 -14.48
N LEU A 276 17.50 -12.53 -14.94
CA LEU A 276 18.00 -13.80 -15.47
C LEU A 276 17.93 -14.92 -14.43
N ALA A 277 18.33 -14.66 -13.18
CA ALA A 277 18.23 -15.65 -12.11
C ALA A 277 16.77 -16.11 -11.87
N ALA A 278 15.79 -15.21 -11.98
CA ALA A 278 14.37 -15.57 -11.93
C ALA A 278 13.93 -16.44 -13.13
N VAL A 279 14.40 -16.12 -14.33
CA VAL A 279 14.10 -16.91 -15.55
C VAL A 279 14.72 -18.31 -15.45
N GLU A 280 16.00 -18.41 -15.12
CA GLU A 280 16.70 -19.69 -14.96
C GLU A 280 16.02 -20.58 -13.90
N ALA A 281 15.65 -20.00 -12.75
CA ALA A 281 14.93 -20.73 -11.72
C ALA A 281 13.57 -21.27 -12.21
N THR A 282 12.89 -20.53 -13.07
CA THR A 282 11.62 -20.95 -13.70
C THR A 282 11.83 -22.13 -14.62
N GLN A 283 12.82 -22.04 -15.51
CA GLN A 283 13.18 -23.11 -16.44
C GLN A 283 13.60 -24.39 -15.70
N ARG A 284 14.43 -24.27 -14.66
CA ARG A 284 14.84 -25.42 -13.82
C ARG A 284 13.64 -26.10 -13.18
N THR A 285 12.66 -25.34 -12.70
CA THR A 285 11.43 -25.90 -12.10
C THR A 285 10.62 -26.66 -13.15
N GLN A 286 10.41 -26.08 -14.33
CA GLN A 286 9.66 -26.72 -15.42
C GLN A 286 10.34 -28.01 -15.91
N GLU A 287 11.66 -27.99 -16.03
CA GLU A 287 12.44 -29.18 -16.42
C GLU A 287 12.36 -30.27 -15.35
N ASN A 288 12.45 -29.92 -14.06
CA ASN A 288 12.26 -30.88 -12.97
C ASN A 288 10.86 -31.50 -12.97
N GLU A 289 9.82 -30.71 -13.21
CA GLU A 289 8.44 -31.21 -13.36
C GLU A 289 8.28 -32.12 -14.59
N ARG A 290 8.98 -31.82 -15.69
CA ARG A 290 8.99 -32.67 -16.88
C ARG A 290 9.68 -34.00 -16.59
N ARG A 291 10.86 -33.98 -15.96
CA ARG A 291 11.61 -35.19 -15.55
C ARG A 291 10.81 -36.04 -14.57
N ALA A 292 10.13 -35.43 -13.60
CA ALA A 292 9.28 -36.15 -12.66
C ALA A 292 8.11 -36.86 -13.37
N ARG A 293 7.50 -36.22 -14.37
CA ARG A 293 6.44 -36.84 -15.20
C ARG A 293 6.95 -38.02 -16.03
N ILE A 294 8.18 -37.96 -16.52
CA ILE A 294 8.80 -39.05 -17.30
C ILE A 294 9.18 -40.23 -16.42
N ASN A 295 9.74 -39.97 -15.22
CA ASN A 295 10.27 -41.01 -14.34
C ASN A 295 9.18 -41.75 -13.52
N ALA A 296 7.93 -41.27 -13.50
CA ALA A 296 6.82 -41.94 -12.83
C ALA A 296 5.48 -41.77 -13.58
N PRO A 297 5.28 -42.47 -14.71
CA PRO A 297 4.08 -42.28 -15.56
C PRO A 297 2.78 -42.77 -14.91
N ASN A 298 2.85 -43.79 -14.04
CA ASN A 298 1.68 -44.56 -13.57
C ASN A 298 1.58 -44.72 -12.04
N GLN A 299 2.23 -43.85 -11.26
CA GLN A 299 1.92 -43.73 -9.83
C GLN A 299 1.19 -42.41 -9.63
N THR A 300 -0.02 -42.46 -9.04
CA THR A 300 -0.56 -41.33 -8.28
C THR A 300 0.54 -40.94 -7.32
N THR A 301 1.25 -39.87 -7.66
CA THR A 301 2.58 -39.59 -7.14
C THR A 301 2.47 -39.58 -5.61
N PRO A 302 3.25 -40.40 -4.87
CA PRO A 302 3.31 -40.25 -3.43
C PRO A 302 3.66 -38.80 -3.16
N HIS A 303 2.96 -38.17 -2.22
CA HIS A 303 3.13 -36.77 -1.84
C HIS A 303 4.61 -36.36 -1.65
N ALA A 304 5.50 -37.33 -1.40
CA ALA A 304 6.95 -37.23 -1.30
C ALA A 304 7.70 -36.89 -2.60
N ALA A 305 7.24 -37.25 -3.81
CA ALA A 305 7.97 -36.92 -5.05
C ALA A 305 7.75 -35.48 -5.56
N ARG A 306 6.78 -34.76 -4.98
CA ARG A 306 6.67 -33.29 -5.10
C ARG A 306 7.78 -32.56 -4.31
N VAL A 307 8.59 -33.27 -3.53
CA VAL A 307 9.61 -32.72 -2.62
C VAL A 307 10.97 -32.58 -3.34
N SER A 308 10.99 -31.95 -4.52
CA SER A 308 12.24 -31.41 -5.10
C SER A 308 12.39 -29.89 -4.93
N TYR A 309 11.33 -29.20 -4.50
CA TYR A 309 11.35 -27.89 -3.85
C TYR A 309 9.92 -27.73 -3.34
N ASN A 310 9.70 -27.88 -2.03
CA ASN A 310 8.36 -27.68 -1.48
C ASN A 310 8.23 -26.21 -1.04
N PRO A 311 7.62 -25.31 -1.84
CA PRO A 311 7.42 -23.92 -1.47
C PRO A 311 6.55 -23.74 -0.20
N TYR A 312 5.93 -24.82 0.30
CA TYR A 312 5.18 -24.83 1.56
C TYR A 312 6.05 -24.88 2.84
N TYR A 313 7.38 -24.99 2.73
CA TYR A 313 8.31 -24.96 3.88
C TYR A 313 9.21 -23.72 3.93
N SER A 314 9.02 -22.77 3.03
CA SER A 314 9.71 -21.48 3.10
C SER A 314 8.99 -20.55 4.09
N MET A 315 9.75 -19.92 4.97
CA MET A 315 9.25 -18.86 5.85
C MET A 315 8.55 -17.79 5.00
N ILE A 316 7.38 -17.33 5.44
CA ILE A 316 6.59 -16.28 4.80
C ILE A 316 6.83 -14.98 5.55
N LEU A 317 7.20 -13.95 4.81
CA LEU A 317 7.43 -12.64 5.38
C LEU A 317 6.11 -11.99 5.79
N VAL A 318 6.10 -11.34 6.96
CA VAL A 318 4.94 -10.61 7.47
C VAL A 318 4.49 -9.52 6.50
N ALA A 319 5.42 -8.97 5.70
CA ALA A 319 5.13 -7.98 4.67
C ALA A 319 4.21 -8.55 3.58
N VAL A 320 4.43 -9.81 3.17
CA VAL A 320 3.56 -10.50 2.21
C VAL A 320 2.20 -10.77 2.84
N CYS A 321 2.16 -11.20 4.12
CA CYS A 321 0.89 -11.33 4.84
C CYS A 321 0.12 -10.01 4.90
N ARG A 322 0.78 -8.89 5.23
CA ARG A 322 0.18 -7.55 5.25
C ARG A 322 -0.33 -7.14 3.87
N GLN A 323 0.44 -7.40 2.80
CA GLN A 323 0.02 -7.10 1.44
C GLN A 323 -1.25 -7.86 1.05
N ARG A 324 -1.31 -9.16 1.37
CA ARG A 324 -2.52 -9.98 1.14
C ARG A 324 -3.72 -9.48 1.93
N LEU A 325 -3.55 -9.14 3.21
CA LEU A 325 -4.63 -8.60 4.04
C LEU A 325 -5.12 -7.25 3.52
N ARG A 326 -4.20 -6.36 3.10
CA ARG A 326 -4.55 -5.07 2.47
C ARG A 326 -5.30 -5.25 1.16
N ALA A 327 -4.87 -6.17 0.31
CA ALA A 327 -5.58 -6.50 -0.93
C ALA A 327 -6.98 -7.07 -0.63
N GLY A 328 -7.09 -7.97 0.35
CA GLY A 328 -8.38 -8.50 0.81
C GLY A 328 -9.30 -7.42 1.38
N PHE A 329 -8.77 -6.47 2.14
CA PHE A 329 -9.50 -5.31 2.63
C PHE A 329 -10.02 -4.44 1.48
N ALA A 330 -9.16 -4.11 0.51
CA ALA A 330 -9.55 -3.31 -0.66
C ALA A 330 -10.64 -4.00 -1.49
N ASN A 331 -10.54 -5.31 -1.67
CA ASN A 331 -11.55 -6.11 -2.36
C ASN A 331 -12.89 -6.09 -1.61
N ARG A 332 -12.89 -6.32 -0.29
CA ARG A 332 -14.13 -6.26 0.51
C ARG A 332 -14.77 -4.88 0.48
N TRP A 333 -13.99 -3.80 0.57
CA TRP A 333 -14.53 -2.45 0.48
C TRP A 333 -15.13 -2.17 -0.90
N LYS A 334 -14.47 -2.64 -1.95
CA LYS A 334 -15.01 -2.55 -3.31
C LYS A 334 -16.31 -3.34 -3.47
N GLU A 335 -16.38 -4.58 -2.97
CA GLU A 335 -17.59 -5.41 -3.00
C GLU A 335 -18.75 -4.73 -2.25
N GLN A 336 -18.50 -4.14 -1.07
CA GLN A 336 -19.50 -3.36 -0.35
C GLN A 336 -19.96 -2.13 -1.15
N TRP A 337 -19.03 -1.46 -1.85
CA TRP A 337 -19.38 -0.31 -2.69
C TRP A 337 -20.20 -0.71 -3.93
N ASP A 338 -19.81 -1.79 -4.60
CA ASP A 338 -20.52 -2.32 -5.77
C ASP A 338 -21.94 -2.77 -5.43
N GLY A 339 -22.12 -3.38 -4.25
CA GLY A 339 -23.40 -3.83 -3.71
C GLY A 339 -24.21 -2.79 -2.92
N ALA A 340 -23.71 -1.56 -2.76
CA ALA A 340 -24.42 -0.52 -2.03
C ALA A 340 -25.70 -0.08 -2.76
N GLU A 341 -26.81 -0.03 -2.03
CA GLU A 341 -28.12 0.46 -2.54
C GLU A 341 -28.08 1.96 -2.86
N HIS A 342 -27.27 2.72 -2.12
CA HIS A 342 -27.20 4.18 -2.18
C HIS A 342 -25.88 4.65 -2.80
N GLY A 343 -25.86 5.90 -3.29
CA GLY A 343 -24.64 6.49 -3.88
C GLY A 343 -24.38 6.09 -5.35
N ARG A 344 -25.37 5.54 -6.06
CA ARG A 344 -25.22 5.03 -7.44
C ARG A 344 -24.69 6.05 -8.45
N HIS A 345 -25.06 7.34 -8.31
CA HIS A 345 -24.51 8.38 -9.17
C HIS A 345 -22.99 8.54 -8.97
N LEU A 346 -22.55 8.57 -7.70
CA LEU A 346 -21.13 8.60 -7.40
C LEU A 346 -20.42 7.32 -7.85
N HIS A 347 -21.03 6.15 -7.69
CA HIS A 347 -20.45 4.86 -8.13
C HIS A 347 -20.13 4.85 -9.63
N TRP A 348 -21.03 5.42 -10.42
CA TRP A 348 -20.84 5.54 -11.86
C TRP A 348 -19.59 6.38 -12.22
N ILE A 349 -19.28 7.42 -11.42
CA ILE A 349 -18.06 8.24 -11.55
C ILE A 349 -16.85 7.49 -10.97
N ILE A 350 -16.93 7.17 -9.67
CA ILE A 350 -15.90 6.56 -8.83
C ILE A 350 -16.26 5.09 -8.58
N ARG A 351 -15.84 4.21 -9.48
CA ARG A 351 -16.10 2.76 -9.39
C ARG A 351 -15.28 2.02 -8.34
N THR A 352 -14.22 2.62 -7.83
CA THR A 352 -13.31 1.94 -6.89
C THR A 352 -12.89 2.92 -5.81
N PRO A 353 -13.11 2.59 -4.53
CA PRO A 353 -12.64 3.40 -3.42
C PRO A 353 -11.11 3.50 -3.46
N ALA A 354 -10.59 4.69 -3.71
CA ALA A 354 -9.16 4.91 -3.90
C ALA A 354 -8.76 6.30 -3.40
N LYS A 355 -7.57 6.42 -2.80
CA LYS A 355 -7.05 7.69 -2.29
C LYS A 355 -6.96 8.79 -3.33
N LYS A 356 -6.81 8.45 -4.61
CA LYS A 356 -6.70 9.40 -5.72
C LYS A 356 -7.86 10.39 -5.80
N VAL A 357 -9.03 10.07 -5.24
CA VAL A 357 -10.19 10.98 -5.17
C VAL A 357 -9.84 12.24 -4.38
N LEU A 358 -9.02 12.11 -3.33
CA LEU A 358 -8.61 13.24 -2.50
C LEU A 358 -7.76 14.27 -3.26
N LEU A 359 -7.06 13.85 -4.33
CA LEU A 359 -6.28 14.76 -5.19
C LEU A 359 -7.17 15.78 -5.91
N LEU A 360 -8.46 15.47 -6.10
CA LEU A 360 -9.41 16.43 -6.70
C LEU A 360 -9.69 17.63 -5.79
N HIS A 361 -9.38 17.52 -4.49
CA HIS A 361 -9.58 18.59 -3.50
C HIS A 361 -8.30 19.37 -3.20
N GLU A 362 -7.17 18.94 -3.72
CA GLU A 362 -5.88 19.58 -3.44
C GLU A 362 -5.90 21.03 -3.94
N GLY A 363 -5.63 21.97 -3.03
CA GLY A 363 -5.66 23.41 -3.33
C GLY A 363 -7.05 24.04 -3.44
N LEU A 364 -8.15 23.28 -3.28
CA LEU A 364 -9.51 23.84 -3.28
C LEU A 364 -9.89 24.43 -1.92
N ARG A 365 -10.65 25.54 -1.94
CA ARG A 365 -11.30 26.06 -0.73
C ARG A 365 -12.43 25.12 -0.29
N ARG A 366 -12.78 25.13 1.00
CA ARG A 366 -13.85 24.28 1.55
C ARG A 366 -15.18 24.39 0.79
N ALA A 367 -15.60 25.61 0.42
CA ALA A 367 -16.82 25.83 -0.35
C ALA A 367 -16.77 25.16 -1.72
N TRP A 368 -15.63 25.23 -2.41
CA TRP A 368 -15.41 24.63 -3.73
C TRP A 368 -15.41 23.09 -3.63
N SER A 369 -14.79 22.54 -2.58
CA SER A 369 -14.85 21.11 -2.28
C SER A 369 -16.29 20.64 -2.02
N SER A 370 -17.10 21.40 -1.27
CA SER A 370 -18.51 21.07 -1.04
C SER A 370 -19.31 21.09 -2.34
N VAL A 371 -19.10 22.09 -3.21
CA VAL A 371 -19.73 22.12 -4.53
C VAL A 371 -19.37 20.85 -5.30
N LEU A 372 -18.08 20.52 -5.40
CA LEU A 372 -17.63 19.32 -6.11
C LEU A 372 -18.29 18.03 -5.60
N ILE A 373 -18.41 17.87 -4.28
CA ILE A 373 -19.12 16.75 -3.66
C ILE A 373 -20.58 16.72 -4.13
N GLN A 374 -21.27 17.86 -4.15
CA GLN A 374 -22.65 17.94 -4.62
C GLN A 374 -22.75 17.58 -6.11
N LEU A 375 -21.81 18.03 -6.94
CA LEU A 375 -21.75 17.68 -8.38
C LEU A 375 -21.60 16.16 -8.56
N GLN A 376 -20.66 15.54 -7.85
CA GLN A 376 -20.32 14.12 -8.03
C GLN A 376 -21.28 13.16 -7.32
N THR A 377 -21.98 13.60 -6.27
CA THR A 377 -23.02 12.81 -5.60
C THR A 377 -24.40 13.00 -6.24
N GLY A 378 -24.58 14.05 -7.04
CA GLY A 378 -25.87 14.44 -7.63
C GLY A 378 -26.85 14.99 -6.60
N LYS A 379 -26.36 15.37 -5.40
CA LYS A 379 -27.13 15.93 -4.29
C LYS A 379 -26.85 17.43 -4.22
N SER A 380 -27.48 18.19 -5.12
CA SER A 380 -27.27 19.63 -5.28
C SER A 380 -28.59 20.40 -5.21
N ALA A 381 -28.55 21.73 -5.05
CA ALA A 381 -29.73 22.59 -5.03
C ALA A 381 -30.42 22.78 -6.41
N LEU A 382 -30.31 21.80 -7.33
CA LEU A 382 -31.01 21.82 -8.61
C LEU A 382 -32.41 21.21 -8.48
N ARG A 383 -33.36 21.68 -9.30
CA ARG A 383 -34.77 21.24 -9.26
C ARG A 383 -34.93 19.72 -9.37
N GLY A 384 -34.10 19.05 -10.18
CA GLY A 384 -34.15 17.59 -10.31
C GLY A 384 -33.97 16.88 -8.97
N TYR A 385 -33.04 17.34 -8.15
CA TYR A 385 -32.85 16.80 -6.80
C TYR A 385 -33.90 17.34 -5.82
N LEU A 386 -34.18 18.64 -5.83
CA LEU A 386 -35.15 19.27 -4.91
C LEU A 386 -36.56 18.67 -5.04
N ALA A 387 -37.01 18.35 -6.25
CA ALA A 387 -38.26 17.65 -6.48
C ALA A 387 -38.23 16.21 -5.94
N SER A 388 -37.11 15.49 -6.08
CA SER A 388 -36.96 14.13 -5.51
C SER A 388 -37.05 14.10 -3.97
N VAL A 389 -36.88 15.25 -3.32
CA VAL A 389 -36.97 15.41 -1.86
C VAL A 389 -38.23 16.17 -1.43
N ASN A 390 -39.16 16.43 -2.36
CA ASN A 390 -40.43 17.15 -2.16
C ASN A 390 -40.27 18.60 -1.65
N ILE A 391 -39.22 19.30 -2.10
CA ILE A 391 -39.03 20.74 -1.84
C ILE A 391 -39.55 21.58 -3.02
N GLU A 392 -39.38 21.09 -4.24
CA GLU A 392 -39.88 21.72 -5.47
C GLU A 392 -40.97 20.85 -6.09
N ASP A 393 -42.00 21.47 -6.66
CA ASP A 393 -43.14 20.74 -7.25
C ASP A 393 -42.76 20.04 -8.55
N SER A 394 -41.75 20.53 -9.26
CA SER A 394 -41.37 20.01 -10.58
C SER A 394 -39.84 19.85 -10.71
N PRO A 395 -39.35 18.70 -11.20
CA PRO A 395 -37.94 18.52 -11.50
C PRO A 395 -37.52 19.25 -12.78
N ILE A 396 -38.46 19.83 -13.54
CA ILE A 396 -38.24 20.32 -14.88
C ILE A 396 -37.48 21.66 -14.86
N CYS A 397 -36.49 21.76 -15.76
CA CYS A 397 -35.77 23.01 -16.00
C CYS A 397 -36.74 24.14 -16.39
N GLN A 398 -36.45 25.38 -16.01
CA GLN A 398 -37.29 26.54 -16.35
C GLN A 398 -37.51 26.70 -17.86
N TYR A 399 -36.58 26.20 -18.69
CA TYR A 399 -36.69 26.19 -20.15
C TYR A 399 -37.48 24.99 -20.71
N GLY A 400 -38.05 24.13 -19.86
CA GLY A 400 -38.92 23.01 -20.25
C GLY A 400 -38.22 21.78 -20.87
N ARG A 401 -36.89 21.77 -21.02
CA ARG A 401 -36.15 20.67 -21.68
C ARG A 401 -35.68 19.58 -20.70
N GLY A 402 -36.64 18.96 -20.02
CA GLY A 402 -36.42 17.82 -19.13
C GLY A 402 -35.98 18.19 -17.71
N ASN A 403 -35.59 17.18 -16.94
CA ASN A 403 -35.22 17.35 -15.54
C ASN A 403 -33.92 18.15 -15.40
N GLN A 404 -33.90 19.13 -14.50
CA GLN A 404 -32.72 19.93 -14.21
C GLN A 404 -31.74 19.12 -13.34
N THR A 405 -30.96 18.26 -13.97
CA THR A 405 -29.88 17.48 -13.36
C THR A 405 -28.52 18.17 -13.56
N MET A 406 -27.48 17.67 -12.88
CA MET A 406 -26.12 18.17 -13.09
C MET A 406 -25.68 18.06 -14.55
N VAL A 407 -25.93 16.92 -15.18
CA VAL A 407 -25.63 16.67 -16.61
C VAL A 407 -26.40 17.65 -17.49
N HIS A 408 -27.67 17.92 -17.17
CA HIS A 408 -28.46 18.92 -17.89
C HIS A 408 -27.79 20.30 -17.82
N VAL A 409 -27.43 20.76 -16.61
CA VAL A 409 -26.83 22.11 -16.45
C VAL A 409 -25.44 22.19 -17.10
N LEU A 410 -24.60 21.18 -16.91
CA LEU A 410 -23.22 21.14 -17.41
C LEU A 410 -23.09 20.91 -18.92
N VAL A 411 -24.06 20.27 -19.58
CA VAL A 411 -23.90 19.86 -20.99
C VAL A 411 -25.05 20.33 -21.89
N LEU A 412 -26.30 20.34 -21.40
CA LEU A 412 -27.48 20.42 -22.27
C LEU A 412 -28.29 21.72 -22.16
N CYS A 413 -28.27 22.39 -21.00
CA CYS A 413 -29.21 23.45 -20.67
C CYS A 413 -29.01 24.67 -21.57
N PRO A 414 -29.98 25.07 -22.41
CA PRO A 414 -29.81 26.21 -23.31
C PRO A 414 -29.56 27.54 -22.59
N LEU A 415 -30.14 27.71 -21.39
CA LEU A 415 -29.99 28.91 -20.56
C LEU A 415 -28.55 29.21 -20.20
N HIS A 416 -27.70 28.18 -20.05
CA HIS A 416 -26.31 28.34 -19.63
C HIS A 416 -25.31 28.21 -20.79
N THR A 417 -25.77 28.31 -22.05
CA THR A 417 -24.91 28.09 -23.22
C THR A 417 -23.75 29.08 -23.27
N GLN A 418 -24.04 30.37 -23.09
CA GLN A 418 -23.01 31.41 -23.12
C GLN A 418 -21.99 31.22 -21.98
N LEU A 419 -22.48 31.12 -20.74
CA LEU A 419 -21.63 30.92 -19.56
C LEU A 419 -20.76 29.66 -19.67
N ARG A 420 -21.30 28.54 -20.17
CA ARG A 420 -20.50 27.31 -20.41
C ARG A 420 -19.38 27.53 -21.42
N THR A 421 -19.63 28.26 -22.50
CA THR A 421 -18.59 28.55 -23.50
C THR A 421 -17.47 29.43 -22.91
N GLU A 422 -17.84 30.40 -22.09
CA GLU A 422 -16.91 31.35 -21.47
C GLU A 422 -16.09 30.77 -20.30
N THR A 423 -16.56 29.69 -19.66
CA THR A 423 -15.92 29.12 -18.46
C THR A 423 -15.48 27.67 -18.67
N LEU A 424 -16.41 26.78 -19.00
CA LEU A 424 -16.17 25.35 -19.08
C LEU A 424 -15.43 24.94 -20.36
N TYR A 425 -15.78 25.55 -21.50
CA TYR A 425 -15.31 25.16 -22.84
C TYR A 425 -14.31 26.13 -23.49
N VAL A 426 -13.59 26.90 -22.68
CA VAL A 426 -12.63 27.92 -23.16
C VAL A 426 -11.58 27.34 -24.11
N GLU A 427 -11.03 26.16 -23.76
CA GLU A 427 -9.92 25.55 -24.51
C GLU A 427 -10.36 24.33 -25.32
N ALA A 428 -11.30 23.56 -24.79
CA ALA A 428 -11.80 22.35 -25.41
C ALA A 428 -13.23 22.06 -24.94
N ARG A 429 -14.00 21.36 -25.79
CA ARG A 429 -15.35 20.92 -25.46
C ARG A 429 -15.35 19.46 -25.04
N GLU A 430 -15.81 19.18 -23.82
CA GLU A 430 -16.04 17.82 -23.32
C GLU A 430 -17.52 17.66 -22.93
N ILE A 431 -18.13 16.59 -23.44
CA ILE A 431 -19.57 16.30 -23.24
C ILE A 431 -19.78 15.05 -22.39
N ASN A 432 -18.71 14.29 -22.13
CA ASN A 432 -18.74 13.14 -21.23
C ASN A 432 -18.76 13.66 -19.78
N ASP A 433 -19.94 13.62 -19.19
CA ASP A 433 -20.23 14.00 -17.81
C ASP A 433 -19.36 13.25 -16.79
N ARG A 434 -18.94 12.02 -17.08
CA ARG A 434 -18.02 11.28 -16.20
C ARG A 434 -16.66 11.96 -16.16
N LYS A 435 -16.11 12.30 -17.31
CA LYS A 435 -14.79 12.93 -17.41
C LYS A 435 -14.81 14.32 -16.78
N LEU A 436 -15.85 15.10 -17.09
CA LEU A 436 -16.06 16.42 -16.50
C LEU A 436 -15.98 16.39 -14.96
N LEU A 437 -16.51 15.34 -14.37
CA LEU A 437 -16.59 15.17 -12.93
C LEU A 437 -15.51 14.26 -12.33
N SER A 438 -14.53 13.76 -13.08
CA SER A 438 -13.51 12.85 -12.50
C SER A 438 -12.07 13.22 -12.86
N GLU A 439 -11.85 14.02 -13.89
CA GLU A 439 -10.52 14.45 -14.31
C GLU A 439 -10.20 15.84 -13.71
N PRO A 440 -9.01 16.03 -13.09
CA PRO A 440 -8.67 17.26 -12.38
C PRO A 440 -8.81 18.56 -13.20
N CYS A 441 -8.45 18.51 -14.50
CA CYS A 441 -8.52 19.68 -15.38
C CYS A 441 -9.95 20.17 -15.61
N TRP A 442 -10.92 19.27 -15.70
CA TRP A 442 -12.33 19.60 -15.93
C TRP A 442 -13.05 19.92 -14.63
N VAL A 443 -12.74 19.19 -13.55
CA VAL A 443 -13.37 19.37 -12.24
C VAL A 443 -13.31 20.82 -11.78
N ARG A 444 -12.15 21.48 -11.92
CA ARG A 444 -11.99 22.89 -11.53
C ARG A 444 -12.88 23.82 -12.35
N LYS A 445 -12.92 23.63 -13.68
CA LYS A 445 -13.77 24.41 -14.58
C LYS A 445 -15.27 24.18 -14.30
N CYS A 446 -15.66 22.96 -13.95
CA CYS A 446 -17.04 22.67 -13.55
C CYS A 446 -17.44 23.39 -12.26
N ILE A 447 -16.53 23.50 -11.27
CA ILE A 447 -16.79 24.24 -10.04
C ILE A 447 -16.92 25.74 -10.34
N GLU A 448 -16.01 26.30 -11.14
CA GLU A 448 -16.04 27.71 -11.56
C GLU A 448 -17.29 28.08 -12.36
N PHE A 449 -17.84 27.15 -13.13
CA PHE A 449 -19.09 27.37 -13.86
C PHE A 449 -20.34 27.37 -12.96
N VAL A 450 -20.30 26.66 -11.82
CA VAL A 450 -21.46 26.51 -10.91
C VAL A 450 -21.47 27.56 -9.79
N LEU A 451 -20.31 28.14 -9.46
CA LEU A 451 -20.15 29.22 -8.49
C LEU A 451 -20.23 30.59 -9.17
#